data_AF-A0A354B7F0-F1
#
_entry.id   AF-A0A354B7F0-F1
#
_cell.length_a   1.000
_cell.length_b   1.000
_cell.length_c   1.000
_cell.angle_alpha   90.00
_cell.angle_beta   90.00
_cell.angle_gamma   90.00
#
_symmetry.space_group_name_H-M   'P 1'
#
loop_
_entity.id
_entity.type
_entity.pdbx_description
1 polymer ?
#
loop_
_entity_poly.entity_id
_entity_poly.type
_entity_poly.pdbx_seq_one_letter_code
_entity_poly.pdbx_strand_id
1 'polypeptide(L)'
;MGTTATVLVALAGVAALVDWWGVARGRLGVEFIAKPLVVIGLIGAALAVDTGAGVVRGLVVAALGASLVGDVVLMTPDARFEAGIFAFLVAHVLYITAFLETGGLDVGAGVAAAVLIIGIGFGAVP
;
A
#
# COMPACT_ATOMS: atom_id res chain seq x y z
N MET A 1 1.99 -1.68 -19.61
CA MET A 1 0.87 -1.62 -18.64
C MET A 1 -0.42 -1.42 -19.42
N GLY A 2 -1.49 -2.15 -19.12
CA GLY A 2 -2.79 -1.93 -19.78
C GLY A 2 -3.40 -0.59 -19.39
N THR A 3 -4.23 -0.01 -20.26
CA THR A 3 -4.98 1.24 -20.00
C THR A 3 -5.75 1.17 -18.68
N THR A 4 -6.37 0.01 -18.40
CA THR A 4 -7.12 -0.25 -17.15
C THR A 4 -6.26 -0.15 -15.90
N ALA A 5 -5.06 -0.74 -15.90
CA ALA A 5 -4.15 -0.68 -14.76
C ALA A 5 -3.69 0.76 -14.49
N THR A 6 -3.42 1.52 -15.56
CA THR A 6 -3.00 2.92 -15.46
C THR A 6 -4.10 3.80 -14.84
N VAL A 7 -5.35 3.59 -15.26
CA VAL A 7 -6.51 4.29 -14.68
C VAL A 7 -6.70 3.94 -13.21
N LEU A 8 -6.57 2.67 -12.83
CA LEU A 8 -6.71 2.23 -11.44
C LEU A 8 -5.61 2.80 -10.54
N VAL A 9 -4.37 2.85 -11.02
CA VAL A 9 -3.26 3.50 -10.29
C VAL A 9 -3.51 5.01 -10.17
N ALA A 10 -3.98 5.67 -11.23
CA ALA A 10 -4.32 7.09 -11.17
C ALA A 10 -5.43 7.38 -10.14
N LEU A 11 -6.48 6.54 -10.11
CA LEU A 11 -7.55 6.64 -9.13
C LEU A 11 -7.05 6.39 -7.70
N ALA A 12 -6.16 5.41 -7.50
CA ALA A 12 -5.53 5.17 -6.20
C ALA A 12 -4.68 6.37 -5.76
N GLY A 13 -3.96 7.01 -6.70
CA GLY A 13 -3.21 8.24 -6.45
C GLY A 13 -4.11 9.41 -6.03
N VAL A 14 -5.25 9.58 -6.70
CA VAL A 14 -6.24 10.60 -6.29
C VAL A 14 -6.81 10.31 -4.91
N ALA A 15 -7.15 9.04 -4.61
CA ALA A 15 -7.63 8.64 -3.28
C ALA A 15 -6.59 8.92 -2.19
N ALA A 16 -5.29 8.71 -2.47
CA ALA A 16 -4.21 9.01 -1.53
C ALA A 16 -4.08 10.51 -1.25
N LEU A 17 -4.25 11.37 -2.26
CA LEU A 17 -4.28 12.83 -2.07
C LEU A 17 -5.48 13.27 -1.22
N VAL A 18 -6.65 12.64 -1.43
CA VAL A 18 -7.85 12.90 -0.63
C VAL A 18 -7.66 12.45 0.82
N ASP A 19 -7.01 11.31 1.05
CA ASP A 19 -6.65 10.82 2.38
C ASP A 19 -5.75 11.82 3.12
N TRP A 20 -4.64 12.24 2.48
CA TRP A 20 -3.75 13.26 3.04
C TRP A 20 -4.45 14.58 3.35
N TRP A 21 -5.35 15.03 2.46
CA TRP A 21 -6.15 16.22 2.72
C TRP A 21 -7.13 16.02 3.89
N GLY A 22 -7.74 14.83 4.00
CA GLY A 22 -8.59 14.44 5.12
C GLY A 22 -7.85 14.48 6.46
N VAL A 23 -6.65 13.91 6.50
CA VAL A 23 -5.75 13.92 7.66
C VAL A 23 -5.37 15.35 8.03
N ALA A 24 -4.94 16.17 7.06
CA ALA A 24 -4.56 17.56 7.29
C ALA A 24 -5.72 18.44 7.80
N ARG A 25 -6.97 18.05 7.54
CA ARG A 25 -8.19 18.76 7.99
C ARG A 25 -8.88 18.09 9.19
N GLY A 26 -8.29 17.04 9.76
CA GLY A 26 -8.84 16.31 10.91
C GLY A 26 -10.18 15.63 10.63
N ARG A 27 -10.47 15.26 9.37
CA ARG A 27 -11.76 14.66 8.98
C ARG A 27 -11.68 13.13 8.97
N LEU A 28 -11.84 12.53 10.14
CA LEU A 28 -11.79 11.07 10.35
C LEU A 28 -12.71 10.28 9.41
N GLY A 29 -13.89 10.79 9.07
CA GLY A 29 -14.81 10.12 8.14
C GLY A 29 -14.32 10.07 6.68
N VAL A 30 -13.52 11.04 6.25
CA VAL A 30 -12.91 11.05 4.91
C VAL A 30 -11.72 10.09 4.89
N GLU A 31 -10.89 10.11 5.93
CA GLU A 31 -9.78 9.17 6.11
C GLU A 31 -10.27 7.71 6.10
N PHE A 32 -11.37 7.43 6.81
CA PHE A 32 -11.93 6.07 6.91
C PHE A 32 -12.38 5.47 5.57
N ILE A 33 -12.68 6.32 4.57
CA ILE A 33 -13.10 5.88 3.23
C ILE A 33 -11.94 5.94 2.25
N ALA A 34 -11.11 6.99 2.32
CA ALA A 34 -10.03 7.22 1.38
C ALA A 34 -8.90 6.17 1.53
N LYS A 35 -8.50 5.83 2.76
CA LYS A 35 -7.44 4.85 3.03
C LYS A 35 -7.74 3.46 2.43
N PRO A 36 -8.92 2.85 2.70
CA PRO A 36 -9.27 1.57 2.08
C PRO A 36 -9.37 1.64 0.55
N LEU A 37 -9.86 2.76 0.01
CA LEU A 37 -10.00 2.96 -1.45
C LEU A 37 -8.65 2.94 -2.17
N VAL A 38 -7.58 3.46 -1.55
CA VAL A 38 -6.22 3.38 -2.12
C VAL A 38 -5.83 1.92 -2.33
N VAL A 39 -5.95 1.09 -1.27
CA VAL A 39 -5.52 -0.31 -1.32
C VAL A 39 -6.41 -1.12 -2.27
N ILE A 40 -7.73 -0.87 -2.30
CA ILE A 40 -8.64 -1.50 -3.26
C ILE A 40 -8.27 -1.15 -4.71
N GLY A 41 -7.95 0.12 -4.98
CA GLY A 41 -7.49 0.56 -6.30
C GLY A 41 -6.20 -0.13 -6.72
N LEU A 42 -5.26 -0.30 -5.80
CA LEU A 42 -4.01 -1.02 -6.03
C LEU A 42 -4.22 -2.53 -6.25
N ILE A 43 -5.16 -3.16 -5.53
CA ILE A 43 -5.56 -4.57 -5.79
C ILE A 43 -6.09 -4.69 -7.21
N GLY A 44 -7.00 -3.79 -7.61
CA GLY A 44 -7.53 -3.75 -8.97
C GLY A 44 -6.43 -3.58 -10.02
N ALA A 45 -5.49 -2.67 -9.77
CA ALA A 45 -4.36 -2.45 -10.68
C ALA A 45 -3.46 -3.70 -10.79
N ALA A 46 -3.12 -4.34 -9.67
CA ALA A 46 -2.34 -5.57 -9.64
C ALA A 46 -3.06 -6.73 -10.37
N LEU A 47 -4.39 -6.76 -10.31
CA LEU A 47 -5.19 -7.71 -11.07
C LEU A 47 -5.28 -7.38 -12.56
N ALA A 48 -5.17 -6.11 -12.95
CA ALA A 48 -5.26 -5.68 -14.34
C ALA A 48 -3.91 -5.76 -15.10
N VAL A 49 -2.79 -5.94 -14.41
CA VAL A 49 -1.49 -6.19 -15.04
C VAL A 49 -1.33 -7.68 -15.28
N ASP A 50 -1.18 -8.06 -16.54
CA ASP A 50 -0.72 -9.40 -16.91
C ASP A 50 0.81 -9.43 -16.90
N THR A 51 1.39 -10.07 -15.88
CA THR A 51 2.84 -10.17 -15.70
C THR A 51 3.41 -11.49 -16.20
N GLY A 52 2.58 -12.45 -16.66
CA GLY A 52 3.02 -13.82 -16.96
C GLY A 52 3.50 -14.63 -15.76
N ALA A 53 3.77 -14.00 -14.61
CA ALA A 53 4.21 -14.59 -13.35
C ALA A 53 3.04 -14.64 -12.34
N GLY A 54 2.15 -15.62 -12.53
CA GLY A 54 0.93 -15.75 -11.72
C GLY A 54 1.18 -15.87 -10.21
N VAL A 55 2.29 -16.50 -9.81
CA VAL A 55 2.68 -16.63 -8.39
C VAL A 55 2.99 -15.28 -7.76
N VAL A 56 3.81 -14.46 -8.42
CA VAL A 56 4.18 -13.11 -7.95
C VAL A 56 2.94 -12.22 -7.83
N ARG A 57 2.05 -12.27 -8.82
CA ARG A 57 0.77 -11.53 -8.79
C ARG A 57 -0.10 -11.96 -7.61
N GLY A 58 -0.17 -13.26 -7.33
CA GLY A 58 -0.89 -13.79 -6.17
C GLY A 58 -0.32 -13.30 -4.84
N LEU A 59 1.01 -13.30 -4.69
CA LEU A 59 1.69 -12.79 -3.50
C LEU A 59 1.41 -11.29 -3.28
N VAL A 60 1.49 -10.48 -4.34
CA VAL A 60 1.22 -9.03 -4.26
C VAL A 60 -0.23 -8.75 -3.90
N VAL A 61 -1.19 -9.47 -4.50
CA VAL A 61 -2.62 -9.32 -4.17
C VAL A 61 -2.90 -9.74 -2.73
N ALA A 62 -2.28 -10.84 -2.26
CA ALA A 62 -2.39 -11.27 -0.87
C ALA A 62 -1.78 -10.25 0.10
N ALA A 63 -0.63 -9.67 -0.25
CA ALA A 63 0.02 -8.61 0.53
C ALA A 63 -0.88 -7.37 0.65
N LEU A 64 -1.47 -6.92 -0.46
CA LEU A 64 -2.42 -5.82 -0.48
C LEU A 64 -3.67 -6.13 0.34
N GLY A 65 -4.20 -7.36 0.26
CA GLY A 65 -5.32 -7.79 1.09
C GLY A 65 -5.01 -7.77 2.59
N ALA A 66 -3.83 -8.26 2.98
CA ALA A 66 -3.38 -8.19 4.37
C ALA A 66 -3.17 -6.74 4.86
N SER A 67 -2.66 -5.86 4.00
CA SER A 67 -2.54 -4.42 4.29
C SER A 67 -3.91 -3.77 4.51
N LEU A 68 -4.89 -4.08 3.65
CA LEU A 68 -6.27 -3.57 3.79
C LEU A 68 -6.90 -4.02 5.11
N VAL A 69 -6.70 -5.29 5.49
CA VAL A 69 -7.18 -5.81 6.78
C VAL A 69 -6.49 -5.06 7.93
N GLY A 70 -5.17 -4.83 7.84
CA GLY A 70 -4.43 -4.02 8.80
C GLY A 70 -5.00 -2.62 8.97
N ASP A 71 -5.28 -1.92 7.87
CA ASP A 71 -5.87 -0.57 7.88
C ASP A 71 -7.24 -0.54 8.57
N VAL A 72 -8.13 -1.48 8.22
CA VAL A 72 -9.49 -1.56 8.81
C VAL A 72 -9.43 -1.91 10.30
N VAL A 73 -8.54 -2.83 10.68
CA VAL A 73 -8.35 -3.24 12.07
C VAL A 73 -7.78 -2.09 12.91
N LEU A 74 -6.78 -1.37 12.41
CA LEU A 74 -6.20 -0.22 13.13
C LEU A 74 -7.16 0.97 13.25
N MET A 75 -8.12 1.11 12.33
CA MET A 75 -9.13 2.16 12.37
C MET A 75 -10.28 1.88 13.34
N THR A 76 -10.44 0.64 13.81
CA THR A 76 -11.54 0.27 14.71
C THR A 76 -11.11 0.49 16.17
N PRO A 77 -11.78 1.37 16.95
CA PRO A 77 -11.36 1.73 18.31
C PRO A 77 -11.26 0.54 19.28
N ASP A 78 -12.07 -0.49 19.06
CA ASP A 78 -12.14 -1.69 19.90
C ASP A 78 -11.28 -2.85 19.38
N ALA A 79 -10.65 -2.69 18.22
CA ALA A 79 -9.86 -3.74 17.62
C ALA A 79 -8.42 -3.71 18.17
N ARG A 80 -7.87 -4.91 18.34
CA ARG A 80 -6.53 -5.10 18.92
C ARG A 80 -5.51 -4.46 17.97
N PHE A 81 -4.95 -3.33 18.36
CA PHE A 81 -3.84 -2.67 17.67
C PHE A 81 -2.74 -3.66 17.26
N GLU A 82 -2.45 -4.63 18.15
CA GLU A 82 -1.54 -5.76 17.92
C GLU A 82 -1.90 -6.60 16.69
N ALA A 83 -3.20 -6.88 16.48
CA ALA A 83 -3.66 -7.64 15.32
C ALA A 83 -3.49 -6.85 14.01
N GLY A 84 -3.67 -5.52 14.07
CA GLY A 84 -3.42 -4.64 12.93
C GLY A 84 -1.94 -4.62 12.52
N ILE A 85 -1.04 -4.50 13.51
CA ILE A 85 0.41 -4.62 13.28
C ILE A 85 0.77 -6.00 12.72
N PHE A 86 0.18 -7.07 13.26
CA PHE A 86 0.44 -8.42 12.76
C PHE A 86 0.01 -8.58 11.30
N ALA A 87 -1.16 -8.04 10.92
CA ALA A 87 -1.61 -8.05 9.52
C ALA A 87 -0.66 -7.27 8.60
N PHE A 88 -0.16 -6.11 9.06
CA PHE A 88 0.87 -5.36 8.34
C PHE A 88 2.19 -6.12 8.21
N LEU A 89 2.62 -6.82 9.25
CA LEU A 89 3.83 -7.65 9.20
C LEU A 89 3.69 -8.76 8.15
N VAL A 90 2.54 -9.44 8.13
CA VAL A 90 2.24 -10.47 7.13
C VAL A 90 2.25 -9.87 5.72
N ALA A 91 1.66 -8.69 5.51
CA ALA A 91 1.70 -7.99 4.23
C ALA A 91 3.15 -7.74 3.76
N HIS A 92 4.03 -7.28 4.65
CA HIS A 92 5.43 -7.03 4.32
C HIS A 92 6.20 -8.31 3.97
N VAL A 93 5.97 -9.40 4.70
CA VAL A 93 6.58 -10.70 4.37
C VAL A 93 6.18 -11.15 2.97
N LEU A 94 4.89 -11.00 2.61
CA LEU A 94 4.40 -11.34 1.27
C LEU A 94 4.97 -10.45 0.17
N TYR A 95 5.19 -9.16 0.44
CA TYR A 95 5.88 -8.28 -0.51
C TYR A 95 7.33 -8.67 -0.70
N ILE A 96 8.05 -8.97 0.39
CA ILE A 96 9.46 -9.39 0.33
C ILE A 96 9.59 -10.67 -0.49
N THR A 97 8.72 -11.67 -0.29
CA THR A 97 8.74 -12.89 -1.09
C THR A 97 8.45 -12.60 -2.56
N ALA A 98 7.47 -11.77 -2.88
CA ALA A 98 7.19 -11.37 -4.27
C ALA A 98 8.39 -10.66 -4.94
N PHE A 99 9.12 -9.85 -4.18
CA PHE A 99 10.30 -9.12 -4.66
C PHE A 99 11.52 -10.04 -4.88
N LEU A 100 11.69 -11.03 -4.00
CA LEU A 100 12.73 -12.06 -4.15
C LEU A 100 12.49 -12.93 -5.39
N GLU A 101 11.24 -13.33 -5.64
CA GLU A 101 10.84 -14.12 -6.81
C GLU A 101 11.05 -13.37 -8.14
N THR A 102 11.00 -12.03 -8.12
CA THR A 102 11.28 -11.20 -9.30
C THR A 102 12.76 -10.89 -9.50
N GLY A 103 13.64 -11.37 -8.60
CA GLY A 103 15.10 -11.14 -8.67
C GLY A 103 15.50 -9.67 -8.49
N GLY A 104 14.60 -8.83 -7.97
CA GLY A 104 14.66 -7.37 -8.09
C GLY A 104 15.40 -6.62 -6.98
N LEU A 105 16.22 -7.26 -6.14
CA LEU A 105 16.91 -6.57 -5.06
C LEU A 105 18.16 -5.82 -5.54
N ASP A 106 17.95 -4.68 -6.20
CA ASP A 106 18.99 -3.66 -6.32
C ASP A 106 19.09 -2.92 -4.97
N VAL A 107 20.06 -3.32 -4.16
CA VAL A 107 20.33 -2.74 -2.85
C VAL A 107 20.60 -1.23 -2.95
N GLY A 108 21.18 -0.76 -4.05
CA GLY A 108 21.42 0.67 -4.29
C GLY A 108 20.11 1.45 -4.45
N ALA A 109 19.19 0.93 -5.26
CA ALA A 109 17.85 1.51 -5.41
C ALA A 109 17.06 1.44 -4.08
N GLY A 110 17.18 0.34 -3.34
CA GLY A 110 16.54 0.17 -2.03
C GLY A 110 17.02 1.19 -1.00
N VAL A 111 18.33 1.43 -0.91
CA VAL A 111 18.92 2.43 -0.02
C VAL A 111 18.54 3.85 -0.46
N ALA A 112 18.57 4.14 -1.77
CA ALA A 112 18.17 5.44 -2.28
C ALA A 112 16.70 5.75 -1.98
N ALA A 113 15.80 4.77 -2.16
CA ALA A 113 14.39 4.90 -1.80
C ALA A 113 14.21 5.12 -0.29
N ALA A 114 14.91 4.36 0.56
CA ALA A 114 14.85 4.53 2.01
C ALA A 114 15.32 5.92 2.45
N VAL A 115 16.45 6.41 1.91
CA VAL A 115 16.96 7.75 2.20
C VAL A 115 16.00 8.84 1.73
N LEU A 116 15.39 8.68 0.55
CA LEU A 116 14.38 9.61 0.03
C LEU A 116 13.14 9.66 0.95
N ILE A 117 12.64 8.50 1.36
CA ILE A 117 11.47 8.40 2.25
C ILE A 117 11.77 9.04 3.61
N ILE A 118 12.93 8.73 4.20
CA ILE A 118 13.35 9.32 5.48
C ILE A 118 13.54 10.84 5.32
N GLY A 119 14.16 11.29 4.24
CA GLY A 119 14.38 12.71 3.97
C GLY A 119 13.09 13.50 3.80
N ILE A 120 12.09 12.94 3.08
CA ILE A 120 10.77 13.56 2.93
C ILE A 120 10.00 13.51 4.26
N GLY A 121 10.07 12.38 4.98
CA GLY A 121 9.38 12.18 6.25
C GLY A 121 9.86 13.14 7.34
N PHE A 122 11.17 13.32 7.49
CA PHE A 122 11.74 14.28 8.46
C PHE A 122 11.73 15.72 7.97
N GLY A 123 11.82 15.96 6.65
CA GLY A 123 11.76 17.31 6.08
C GLY A 123 10.37 17.95 6.12
N ALA A 124 9.30 17.15 6.31
CA ALA A 124 7.92 17.60 6.39
C ALA A 124 7.40 17.78 7.83
N VAL A 125 8.21 17.49 8.86
CA VAL A 125 7.88 17.79 10.27
C VAL A 125 8.46 19.16 10.62
N PRO A 126 7.63 20.21 10.80
CA PRO A 126 8.10 21.50 11.31
C PRO A 126 8.57 21.42 12.77
#